data_AF-A0A928T4C8-F1
#
_entry.id   AF-A0A928T4C8-F1
#
_cell.length_a   1.000
_cell.length_b   1.000
_cell.length_c   1.000
_cell.angle_alpha   90.00
_cell.angle_beta   90.00
_cell.angle_gamma   90.00
#
_symmetry.space_group_name_H-M   'P 1'
#
loop_
_entity.id
_entity.type
_entity.pdbx_description
1 polymer ?
#
loop_
_entity_poly.entity_id
_entity_poly.type
_entity_poly.pdbx_seq_one_letter_code
_entity_poly.pdbx_strand_id
1 'polypeptide(L)'
;MNSSGLFSRRRFLESSTLALGSSLLGQVPGDRPKQDAAVTVLNPRARVPVSIIIDDSTCLVNLNKFAIPQFAAANPGRYDHYPWKSWPDEIPDDFVRKFADWSAENGVKGKYSIVPYPACVGRLDLQIPGWTQKELKSSIDLVRERIMPNWDIHPEMVTHTRIIDTKTGHPYPEISPKFMENWKWCGGRSVDEIADYMSYALTILKNIGLPCEGVTTPGGFGSDARPQLAQAAFESCRSMFQTEIPHYFRDLHASGDASVAPIVQNASGLDTDDPRCVVHVLGCTGDWTGGWDCVTPKGADAFITEDGRGGRMVEVIRRGEPAIIVCHWTGIYWNGLEIGFEIFREVVKRLHATFDHLHWMKLSEIARYWAAKELTRIEFDAATRAVTLKAPFACEEFTLSLPAGIGRPDSLTEVDARLKLRPGSWCREKDATLLCLKMPKGTMKIAFQG
;
A
#
# COMPACT_ATOMS: atom_id res chain seq x y z
N MET A 1 -17.28 -32.97 46.02
CA MET A 1 -18.48 -32.46 45.32
C MET A 1 -18.09 -31.18 44.61
N ASN A 2 -18.17 -31.22 43.28
CA ASN A 2 -17.76 -30.18 42.35
C ASN A 2 -18.67 -28.95 42.42
N SER A 3 -18.11 -27.75 42.26
CA SER A 3 -18.72 -26.77 41.36
C SER A 3 -17.64 -25.93 40.67
N SER A 4 -17.72 -25.95 39.35
CA SER A 4 -16.80 -25.40 38.36
C SER A 4 -17.35 -24.07 37.83
N GLY A 5 -16.57 -22.99 37.92
CA GLY A 5 -16.82 -21.73 37.24
C GLY A 5 -15.97 -21.62 35.98
N LEU A 6 -16.63 -21.66 34.81
CA LEU A 6 -16.05 -21.62 33.47
C LEU A 6 -15.29 -20.30 33.20
N PHE A 7 -13.95 -20.37 33.19
CA PHE A 7 -13.13 -19.38 32.51
C PHE A 7 -13.20 -19.63 30.99
N SER A 8 -13.83 -18.69 30.27
CA SER A 8 -13.96 -18.73 28.82
C SER A 8 -12.60 -18.64 28.13
N ARG A 9 -12.20 -19.72 27.44
CA ARG A 9 -10.99 -19.85 26.63
C ARG A 9 -10.84 -18.81 25.49
N ARG A 10 -11.85 -17.97 25.23
CA ARG A 10 -11.83 -16.96 24.15
C ARG A 10 -10.96 -15.73 24.42
N ARG A 11 -10.77 -15.31 25.68
CA ARG A 11 -9.98 -14.10 26.00
C ARG A 11 -8.48 -14.31 26.14
N PHE A 12 -8.01 -15.57 26.17
CA PHE A 12 -6.59 -15.88 26.24
C PHE A 12 -5.94 -16.00 24.84
N LEU A 13 -6.73 -16.04 23.76
CA LEU A 13 -6.23 -16.13 22.39
C LEU A 13 -6.04 -14.76 21.69
N GLU A 14 -6.58 -13.67 22.25
CA GLU A 14 -6.47 -12.33 21.64
C GLU A 14 -5.18 -11.58 22.03
N SER A 15 -4.51 -11.96 23.12
CA SER A 15 -3.28 -11.28 23.57
C SER A 15 -1.99 -12.02 23.20
N SER A 16 -2.08 -13.24 22.63
CA SER A 16 -0.90 -14.09 22.31
C SER A 16 -0.61 -14.23 20.82
N THR A 17 -1.51 -13.74 19.94
CA THR A 17 -1.36 -13.85 18.47
C THR A 17 -0.49 -12.76 17.85
N LEU A 18 -0.21 -11.65 18.55
CA LEU A 18 0.60 -10.54 18.04
C LEU A 18 2.12 -10.79 18.06
N ALA A 19 2.61 -11.85 18.71
CA ALA A 19 4.06 -12.05 18.91
C ALA A 19 4.64 -13.33 18.27
N LEU A 20 3.82 -14.21 17.69
CA LEU A 20 4.30 -15.52 17.18
C LEU A 20 4.21 -15.69 15.64
N GLY A 21 3.78 -14.66 14.91
CA GLY A 21 3.67 -14.71 13.44
C GLY A 21 4.89 -14.18 12.66
N SER A 22 5.80 -13.43 13.28
CA SER A 22 6.81 -12.66 12.52
C SER A 22 8.16 -13.34 12.33
N SER A 23 8.46 -14.43 13.03
CA SER A 23 9.79 -15.08 12.94
C SER A 23 9.95 -15.99 11.71
N LEU A 24 8.86 -16.31 10.99
CA LEU A 24 8.88 -17.29 9.89
C LEU A 24 9.27 -16.71 8.51
N LEU A 25 9.47 -15.39 8.37
CA LEU A 25 9.73 -14.74 7.07
C LEU A 25 10.99 -13.85 7.03
N GLY A 26 11.84 -13.89 8.05
CA GLY A 26 13.06 -13.06 8.12
C GLY A 26 12.79 -11.56 8.22
N GLN A 27 11.56 -11.15 8.53
CA GLN A 27 11.23 -9.74 8.74
C GLN A 27 11.64 -9.31 10.15
N VAL A 28 12.36 -8.20 10.26
CA VAL A 28 12.81 -7.66 11.54
C VAL A 28 11.80 -6.62 12.02
N PRO A 29 11.07 -6.85 13.13
CA PRO A 29 10.08 -5.87 13.61
C PRO A 29 10.75 -4.59 14.11
N GLY A 30 11.83 -4.71 14.88
CA GLY A 30 12.45 -3.61 15.63
C GLY A 30 11.74 -3.31 16.95
N ASP A 31 11.93 -2.10 17.49
CA ASP A 31 11.36 -1.64 18.75
C ASP A 31 9.82 -1.72 18.77
N ARG A 32 9.25 -2.07 19.93
CA ARG A 32 7.79 -2.10 20.19
C ARG A 32 7.47 -1.45 21.54
N PRO A 33 7.03 -0.17 21.55
CA PRO A 33 6.67 0.52 22.78
C PRO A 33 5.46 -0.12 23.47
N LYS A 34 5.39 0.05 24.79
CA LYS A 34 4.26 -0.46 25.59
C LYS A 34 2.98 0.29 25.22
N GLN A 35 1.89 -0.46 25.05
CA GLN A 35 0.53 0.06 24.94
C GLN A 35 -0.32 -0.49 26.09
N ASP A 36 -1.03 0.39 26.77
CA ASP A 36 -1.91 0.00 27.87
C ASP A 36 -3.11 -0.82 27.36
N ALA A 37 -3.35 -1.98 27.96
CA ALA A 37 -4.40 -2.90 27.52
C ALA A 37 -5.82 -2.35 27.72
N ALA A 38 -6.01 -1.31 28.52
CA ALA A 38 -7.30 -0.63 28.66
C ALA A 38 -7.67 0.23 27.44
N VAL A 39 -6.70 0.54 26.57
CA VAL A 39 -6.88 1.40 25.40
C VAL A 39 -6.58 0.60 24.14
N THR A 40 -7.56 0.49 23.25
CA THR A 40 -7.40 -0.21 21.97
C THR A 40 -7.32 0.79 20.83
N VAL A 41 -6.28 0.69 19.99
CA VAL A 41 -6.21 1.47 18.75
C VAL A 41 -7.07 0.78 17.68
N LEU A 42 -8.09 1.48 17.19
CA LEU A 42 -8.98 1.01 16.13
C LEU A 42 -8.39 1.30 14.74
N ASN A 43 -9.15 1.03 13.69
CA ASN A 43 -8.86 1.55 12.34
C ASN A 43 -9.18 3.05 12.25
N PRO A 44 -8.65 3.79 11.25
CA PRO A 44 -8.91 5.22 11.10
C PRO A 44 -10.41 5.50 11.04
N ARG A 45 -10.87 6.44 11.88
CA ARG A 45 -12.29 6.80 12.07
C ARG A 45 -13.19 5.61 12.42
N ALA A 46 -12.60 4.53 12.95
CA ALA A 46 -13.24 3.25 13.19
C ALA A 46 -13.91 2.62 11.94
N ARG A 47 -13.38 2.94 10.76
CA ARG A 47 -13.80 2.50 9.41
C ARG A 47 -12.76 1.55 8.81
N VAL A 48 -13.14 0.72 7.84
CA VAL A 48 -12.19 -0.20 7.18
C VAL A 48 -11.41 0.54 6.09
N PRO A 49 -10.06 0.56 6.14
CA PRO A 49 -9.26 1.10 5.05
C PRO A 49 -9.45 0.29 3.78
N VAL A 50 -9.65 1.00 2.66
CA VAL A 50 -9.74 0.41 1.32
C VAL A 50 -8.78 1.15 0.41
N SER A 51 -8.10 0.42 -0.47
CA SER A 51 -7.18 1.01 -1.42
C SER A 51 -7.08 0.14 -2.68
N ILE A 52 -6.33 0.62 -3.66
CA ILE A 52 -6.02 -0.12 -4.87
C ILE A 52 -4.58 0.15 -5.29
N ILE A 53 -3.92 -0.90 -5.77
CA ILE A 53 -2.58 -0.90 -6.32
C ILE A 53 -2.70 -1.15 -7.81
N ILE A 54 -2.25 -0.18 -8.59
CA ILE A 54 -2.07 -0.28 -10.03
C ILE A 54 -0.58 -0.45 -10.31
N ASP A 55 -0.22 -1.63 -10.79
CA ASP A 55 1.13 -2.00 -11.22
C ASP A 55 1.26 -1.87 -12.75
N ASP A 56 2.49 -1.94 -13.26
CA ASP A 56 2.88 -1.81 -14.68
C ASP A 56 2.58 -0.46 -15.37
N SER A 57 1.93 0.48 -14.70
CA SER A 57 1.62 1.77 -15.32
C SER A 57 2.86 2.64 -15.54
N THR A 58 2.82 3.45 -16.60
CA THR A 58 3.81 4.48 -16.94
C THR A 58 3.19 5.51 -17.89
N CYS A 59 3.96 6.53 -18.30
CA CYS A 59 3.53 7.52 -19.29
C CYS A 59 3.66 6.96 -20.71
N LEU A 60 2.57 7.01 -21.48
CA LEU A 60 2.46 6.65 -22.90
C LEU A 60 2.71 5.16 -23.20
N VAL A 61 3.83 4.59 -22.78
CA VAL A 61 4.26 3.24 -23.19
C VAL A 61 3.32 2.16 -22.65
N ASN A 62 2.83 1.28 -23.54
CA ASN A 62 2.28 -0.01 -23.13
C ASN A 62 3.42 -0.95 -22.72
N LEU A 63 3.80 -0.89 -21.44
CA LEU A 63 4.96 -1.60 -20.88
C LEU A 63 5.00 -3.08 -21.29
N ASN A 64 3.88 -3.79 -21.16
CA ASN A 64 3.87 -5.24 -21.30
C ASN A 64 4.06 -5.70 -22.75
N LYS A 65 3.69 -4.88 -23.74
CA LYS A 65 4.05 -5.13 -25.14
C LYS A 65 5.56 -5.26 -25.32
N PHE A 66 6.32 -4.33 -24.74
CA PHE A 66 7.76 -4.28 -24.88
C PHE A 66 8.50 -5.23 -23.91
N ALA A 67 7.85 -5.60 -22.80
CA ALA A 67 8.41 -6.52 -21.82
C ALA A 67 8.41 -7.98 -22.27
N ILE A 68 7.33 -8.46 -22.92
CA ILE A 68 7.20 -9.85 -23.36
C ILE A 68 8.40 -10.37 -24.17
N PRO A 69 8.90 -9.69 -25.23
CA PRO A 69 10.05 -10.21 -25.97
C PRO A 69 11.33 -10.29 -25.13
N GLN A 70 11.49 -9.43 -24.12
CA GLN A 70 12.64 -9.49 -23.20
C GLN A 70 12.51 -10.66 -22.23
N PHE A 71 11.29 -10.93 -21.74
CA PHE A 71 11.02 -12.11 -20.94
C PHE A 71 11.22 -13.41 -21.74
N ALA A 72 10.77 -13.45 -22.99
CA ALA A 72 11.00 -14.57 -23.89
C ALA A 72 12.49 -14.83 -24.14
N ALA A 73 13.29 -13.77 -24.32
CA ALA A 73 14.72 -13.90 -24.52
C ALA A 73 15.45 -14.49 -23.30
N ALA A 74 15.04 -14.11 -22.08
CA ALA A 74 15.63 -14.61 -20.84
C ALA A 74 15.03 -15.95 -20.38
N ASN A 75 13.89 -16.37 -20.94
CA ASN A 75 13.23 -17.64 -20.64
C ASN A 75 12.57 -18.21 -21.92
N PRO A 76 13.36 -18.79 -22.84
CA PRO A 76 12.87 -19.25 -24.14
C PRO A 76 11.72 -20.25 -24.04
N GLY A 77 10.68 -20.09 -24.87
CA GLY A 77 9.51 -20.97 -24.90
C GLY A 77 8.40 -20.62 -23.89
N ARG A 78 8.72 -19.90 -22.81
CA ARG A 78 7.75 -19.61 -21.75
C ARG A 78 6.71 -18.55 -22.14
N TYR A 79 7.09 -17.60 -23.00
CA TYR A 79 6.27 -16.42 -23.33
C TYR A 79 5.77 -16.41 -24.79
N ASP A 80 6.01 -17.48 -25.55
CA ASP A 80 5.76 -17.54 -27.00
C ASP A 80 4.26 -17.53 -27.36
N HIS A 81 3.40 -17.86 -26.40
CA HIS A 81 1.95 -17.90 -26.57
C HIS A 81 1.29 -16.51 -26.50
N TYR A 82 1.99 -15.48 -26.03
CA TYR A 82 1.44 -14.14 -25.93
C TYR A 82 1.47 -13.42 -27.29
N PRO A 83 0.34 -12.86 -27.75
CA PRO A 83 0.25 -12.17 -29.04
C PRO A 83 0.73 -10.71 -28.94
N TRP A 84 1.83 -10.45 -28.24
CA TRP A 84 2.30 -9.10 -27.87
C TRP A 84 2.50 -8.16 -29.06
N LYS A 85 2.82 -8.68 -30.25
CA LYS A 85 2.93 -7.88 -31.48
C LYS A 85 1.62 -7.18 -31.88
N SER A 86 0.48 -7.75 -31.48
CA SER A 86 -0.85 -7.21 -31.76
C SER A 86 -1.33 -6.18 -30.74
N TRP A 87 -0.67 -6.08 -29.58
CA TRP A 87 -1.01 -5.11 -28.55
C TRP A 87 -0.65 -3.70 -29.01
N PRO A 88 -1.37 -2.66 -28.55
CA PRO A 88 -1.03 -1.27 -28.89
C PRO A 88 0.32 -0.90 -28.28
N ASP A 89 1.06 -0.02 -28.95
CA ASP A 89 2.33 0.52 -28.42
C ASP A 89 2.12 1.45 -27.22
N GLU A 90 0.91 2.00 -27.10
CA GLU A 90 0.55 3.03 -26.13
C GLU A 90 -0.67 2.63 -25.30
N ILE A 91 -0.68 3.03 -24.03
CA ILE A 91 -1.90 3.22 -23.25
C ILE A 91 -2.18 4.73 -23.20
N PRO A 92 -3.25 5.21 -23.85
CA PRO A 92 -3.37 6.62 -24.19
C PRO A 92 -3.72 7.50 -22.99
N ASP A 93 -3.24 8.74 -23.01
CA ASP A 93 -3.51 9.75 -21.98
C ASP A 93 -5.01 10.05 -21.83
N ASP A 94 -5.81 9.91 -22.90
CA ASP A 94 -7.26 10.04 -22.82
C ASP A 94 -7.89 8.99 -21.89
N PHE A 95 -7.35 7.77 -21.89
CA PHE A 95 -7.76 6.74 -20.95
C PHE A 95 -7.29 7.05 -19.52
N VAL A 96 -6.06 7.54 -19.35
CA VAL A 96 -5.55 7.98 -18.05
C VAL A 96 -6.45 9.07 -17.45
N ARG A 97 -6.87 10.06 -18.27
CA ARG A 97 -7.79 11.12 -17.85
C ARG A 97 -9.16 10.57 -17.46
N LYS A 98 -9.73 9.69 -18.28
CA LYS A 98 -11.01 9.03 -18.02
C LYS A 98 -10.97 8.26 -16.68
N PHE A 99 -9.91 7.50 -16.46
CA PHE A 99 -9.70 6.75 -15.23
C PHE A 99 -9.55 7.67 -14.01
N ALA A 100 -8.73 8.72 -14.12
CA ALA A 100 -8.45 9.66 -13.05
C ALA A 100 -9.71 10.41 -12.61
N ASP A 101 -10.49 10.91 -13.58
CA ASP A 101 -11.72 11.66 -13.33
C ASP A 101 -12.76 10.79 -12.65
N TRP A 102 -13.02 9.61 -13.20
CA TRP A 102 -13.95 8.66 -12.60
C TRP A 102 -13.51 8.27 -11.18
N SER A 103 -12.21 8.01 -10.97
CA SER A 103 -11.69 7.64 -9.65
C SER A 103 -11.91 8.77 -8.62
N ALA A 104 -11.64 10.02 -9.02
CA ALA A 104 -11.85 11.18 -8.18
C ALA A 104 -13.33 11.40 -7.82
N GLU A 105 -14.23 11.27 -8.81
CA GLU A 105 -15.68 11.38 -8.62
C GLU A 105 -16.23 10.32 -7.66
N ASN A 106 -15.63 9.13 -7.64
CA ASN A 106 -16.03 8.01 -6.78
C ASN A 106 -15.23 7.93 -5.47
N GLY A 107 -14.38 8.93 -5.19
CA GLY A 107 -13.57 8.98 -3.98
C GLY A 107 -12.55 7.84 -3.84
N VAL A 108 -12.19 7.19 -4.94
CA VAL A 108 -11.21 6.11 -4.98
C VAL A 108 -9.81 6.69 -4.79
N LYS A 109 -9.04 6.03 -3.93
CA LYS A 109 -7.62 6.35 -3.68
C LYS A 109 -6.78 5.09 -3.76
N GLY A 110 -5.50 5.26 -4.04
CA GLY A 110 -4.61 4.13 -4.21
C GLY A 110 -3.14 4.49 -4.41
N LYS A 111 -2.44 3.57 -5.08
CA LYS A 111 -1.10 3.77 -5.61
C LYS A 111 -1.11 3.45 -7.10
N TYR A 112 -0.37 4.26 -7.86
CA TYR A 112 -0.21 4.15 -9.30
C TYR A 112 1.29 4.01 -9.61
N SER A 113 1.68 2.91 -10.26
CA SER A 113 3.07 2.75 -10.74
C SER A 113 3.40 3.83 -11.75
N ILE A 114 4.63 4.33 -11.71
CA ILE A 114 5.26 4.93 -12.89
C ILE A 114 6.59 4.22 -13.07
N VAL A 115 6.63 3.25 -13.99
CA VAL A 115 7.91 2.62 -14.38
C VAL A 115 8.80 3.68 -15.03
N PRO A 116 9.96 4.05 -14.46
CA PRO A 116 10.73 5.21 -14.91
C PRO A 116 11.50 5.02 -16.23
N TYR A 117 11.78 3.78 -16.61
CA TYR A 117 12.46 3.41 -17.85
C TYR A 117 11.76 2.19 -18.48
N PRO A 118 10.48 2.32 -18.87
CA PRO A 118 9.60 1.20 -19.17
C PRO A 118 10.18 0.28 -20.23
N ALA A 119 10.43 -0.98 -19.84
CA ALA A 119 11.00 -2.04 -20.66
C ALA A 119 12.24 -1.59 -21.47
N CYS A 120 13.09 -0.74 -20.90
CA CYS A 120 14.26 -0.18 -21.59
C CYS A 120 13.93 0.59 -22.89
N VAL A 121 12.69 1.04 -23.13
CA VAL A 121 12.29 1.78 -24.33
C VAL A 121 12.92 3.18 -24.33
N GLY A 122 12.73 3.91 -23.23
CA GLY A 122 13.36 5.22 -23.01
C GLY A 122 13.10 5.72 -21.59
N ARG A 123 13.98 6.55 -21.04
CA ARG A 123 13.82 7.10 -19.69
C ARG A 123 12.84 8.28 -19.71
N LEU A 124 11.92 8.31 -18.75
CA LEU A 124 10.92 9.38 -18.64
C LEU A 124 11.54 10.76 -18.39
N ASP A 125 12.72 10.81 -17.76
CA ASP A 125 13.46 12.06 -17.50
C ASP A 125 14.39 12.50 -18.63
N LEU A 126 14.42 11.76 -19.75
CA LEU A 126 15.21 12.08 -20.94
C LEU A 126 14.34 12.08 -22.19
N GLN A 127 14.07 10.92 -22.76
CA GLN A 127 13.33 10.73 -23.99
C GLN A 127 12.78 9.31 -24.06
N ILE A 128 11.57 9.17 -24.61
CA ILE A 128 11.03 7.90 -25.07
C ILE A 128 10.94 7.94 -26.60
N PRO A 129 11.75 7.14 -27.33
CA PRO A 129 11.62 7.03 -28.78
C PRO A 129 10.21 6.61 -29.19
N GLY A 130 9.66 7.26 -30.22
CA GLY A 130 8.28 7.08 -30.66
C GLY A 130 7.36 8.25 -30.30
N TRP A 131 7.71 9.04 -29.27
CA TRP A 131 6.95 10.21 -28.83
C TRP A 131 7.80 11.47 -28.81
N THR A 132 7.16 12.61 -29.03
CA THR A 132 7.79 13.92 -28.88
C THR A 132 8.00 14.26 -27.41
N GLN A 133 8.98 15.12 -27.14
CA GLN A 133 9.20 15.68 -25.80
C GLN A 133 7.97 16.40 -25.24
N LYS A 134 7.17 17.01 -26.13
CA LYS A 134 5.92 17.69 -25.75
C LYS A 134 4.86 16.70 -25.27
N GLU A 135 4.69 15.57 -25.96
CA GLU A 135 3.75 14.52 -25.56
C GLU A 135 4.18 13.91 -24.23
N LEU A 136 5.46 13.53 -24.09
CA LEU A 136 5.99 13.00 -22.83
C LEU A 136 5.77 13.96 -21.66
N LYS A 137 6.10 15.25 -21.84
CA LYS A 137 5.86 16.26 -20.80
C LYS A 137 4.38 16.38 -20.47
N SER A 138 3.50 16.34 -21.47
CA SER A 138 2.05 16.47 -21.26
C SER A 138 1.48 15.28 -20.49
N SER A 139 1.96 14.07 -20.76
CA SER A 139 1.58 12.86 -20.03
C SER A 139 2.06 12.90 -18.57
N ILE A 140 3.30 13.36 -18.33
CA ILE A 140 3.82 13.56 -16.97
C ILE A 140 3.01 14.63 -16.23
N ASP A 141 2.68 15.75 -16.88
CA ASP A 141 1.85 16.81 -16.28
C ASP A 141 0.44 16.28 -15.96
N LEU A 142 -0.15 15.45 -16.82
CA LEU A 142 -1.42 14.77 -16.57
C LEU A 142 -1.37 13.91 -15.30
N VAL A 143 -0.30 13.12 -15.11
CA VAL A 143 -0.11 12.32 -13.90
C VAL A 143 -0.06 13.23 -12.66
N ARG A 144 0.69 14.33 -12.72
CA ARG A 144 0.79 15.29 -11.60
C ARG A 144 -0.55 15.92 -11.25
N GLU A 145 -1.31 16.33 -12.25
CA GLU A 145 -2.54 17.10 -12.06
C GLU A 145 -3.73 16.23 -11.70
N ARG A 146 -3.82 15.01 -12.26
CA ARG A 146 -5.03 14.19 -12.20
C ARG A 146 -4.88 12.88 -11.43
N ILE A 147 -3.69 12.30 -11.40
CA ILE A 147 -3.42 11.05 -10.66
C ILE A 147 -2.94 11.37 -9.23
N MET A 148 -1.88 12.16 -9.06
CA MET A 148 -1.29 12.40 -7.73
C MET A 148 -2.24 12.91 -6.62
N PRO A 149 -3.33 13.66 -6.89
CA PRO A 149 -4.23 14.07 -5.81
C PRO A 149 -4.79 12.90 -4.98
N ASN A 150 -5.12 11.78 -5.63
CA ASN A 150 -5.75 10.61 -4.99
C ASN A 150 -4.85 9.37 -4.96
N TRP A 151 -3.67 9.44 -5.56
CA TRP A 151 -2.80 8.29 -5.75
C TRP A 151 -1.37 8.59 -5.29
N ASP A 152 -0.72 7.65 -4.61
CA ASP A 152 0.74 7.67 -4.45
C ASP A 152 1.41 7.23 -5.76
N ILE A 153 2.56 7.81 -6.07
CA ILE A 153 3.41 7.33 -7.16
C ILE A 153 4.50 6.45 -6.57
N HIS A 154 4.61 5.22 -7.07
CA HIS A 154 5.78 4.38 -6.82
C HIS A 154 6.50 4.11 -8.15
N PRO A 155 7.84 4.01 -8.14
CA PRO A 155 8.51 3.23 -9.15
C PRO A 155 8.17 1.75 -8.93
N GLU A 156 8.09 1.00 -10.03
CA GLU A 156 8.12 -0.45 -9.99
C GLU A 156 9.47 -0.93 -10.46
N MET A 157 10.46 -0.58 -9.62
CA MET A 157 11.88 -0.54 -9.96
C MET A 157 12.16 0.33 -11.19
N VAL A 158 13.20 0.05 -11.97
CA VAL A 158 13.68 0.95 -13.03
C VAL A 158 12.97 0.66 -14.35
N THR A 159 12.94 -0.61 -14.77
CA THR A 159 12.51 -0.99 -16.13
C THR A 159 11.33 -1.93 -16.17
N HIS A 160 11.02 -2.59 -15.05
CA HIS A 160 10.14 -3.74 -14.97
C HIS A 160 10.61 -4.97 -15.78
N THR A 161 11.85 -4.96 -16.29
CA THR A 161 12.40 -6.06 -17.10
C THR A 161 13.87 -6.31 -16.78
N ARG A 162 14.79 -5.69 -17.52
CA ARG A 162 16.24 -5.90 -17.42
C ARG A 162 16.84 -4.98 -16.36
N ILE A 163 17.79 -5.52 -15.62
CA ILE A 163 18.54 -4.73 -14.65
C ILE A 163 19.43 -3.73 -15.37
N ILE A 164 19.38 -2.48 -14.91
CA ILE A 164 20.26 -1.39 -15.35
C ILE A 164 21.56 -1.36 -14.53
N ASP A 165 22.69 -1.22 -15.21
CA ASP A 165 23.92 -0.79 -14.55
C ASP A 165 23.79 0.71 -14.24
N THR A 166 23.63 1.04 -12.95
CA THR A 166 23.38 2.41 -12.46
C THR A 166 24.51 3.38 -12.81
N LYS A 167 25.73 2.88 -13.08
CA LYS A 167 26.89 3.70 -13.47
C LYS A 167 26.86 4.12 -14.93
N THR A 168 26.33 3.27 -15.80
CA THR A 168 26.30 3.52 -17.25
C THR A 168 24.92 3.94 -17.75
N GLY A 169 23.87 3.61 -17.00
CA GLY A 169 22.48 3.80 -17.42
C GLY A 169 22.00 2.81 -18.49
N HIS A 170 22.78 1.76 -18.78
CA HIS A 170 22.44 0.73 -19.76
C HIS A 170 22.10 -0.61 -19.09
N PRO A 171 21.25 -1.45 -19.70
CA PRO A 171 20.99 -2.77 -19.17
C PRO A 171 22.25 -3.64 -19.20
N TYR A 172 22.44 -4.49 -18.18
CA TYR A 172 23.53 -5.46 -18.18
C TYR A 172 23.48 -6.34 -19.44
N PRO A 173 24.63 -6.65 -20.08
CA PRO A 173 24.65 -7.43 -21.33
C PRO A 173 24.07 -8.84 -21.20
N GLU A 174 24.17 -9.44 -20.01
CA GLU A 174 23.65 -10.79 -19.76
C GLU A 174 22.11 -10.79 -19.81
N ILE A 175 21.55 -11.68 -20.63
CA ILE A 175 20.11 -11.91 -20.74
C ILE A 175 19.79 -13.23 -20.05
N SER A 176 19.53 -13.17 -18.75
CA SER A 176 19.24 -14.34 -17.93
C SER A 176 18.35 -13.95 -16.74
N PRO A 177 17.75 -14.94 -16.03
CA PRO A 177 16.97 -14.64 -14.85
C PRO A 177 17.69 -13.88 -13.72
N LYS A 178 19.03 -13.87 -13.74
CA LYS A 178 19.87 -13.17 -12.75
C LYS A 178 19.91 -11.65 -12.96
N PHE A 179 19.70 -11.18 -14.19
CA PHE A 179 19.78 -9.76 -14.57
C PHE A 179 18.44 -9.21 -15.03
N MET A 180 17.37 -9.70 -14.39
CA MET A 180 16.01 -9.25 -14.64
C MET A 180 15.37 -8.88 -13.30
N GLU A 181 14.72 -7.73 -13.26
CA GLU A 181 14.06 -7.20 -12.07
C GLU A 181 13.03 -8.20 -11.53
N ASN A 182 12.25 -8.83 -12.41
CA ASN A 182 11.15 -9.72 -12.02
C ASN A 182 11.60 -11.05 -11.43
N TRP A 183 12.90 -11.34 -11.30
CA TRP A 183 13.38 -12.67 -10.91
C TRP A 183 14.46 -12.64 -9.84
N LYS A 184 15.72 -12.98 -10.17
CA LYS A 184 16.74 -13.43 -9.19
C LYS A 184 17.86 -12.42 -8.94
N TRP A 185 17.62 -11.15 -9.25
CA TRP A 185 18.67 -10.15 -9.11
C TRP A 185 19.03 -9.87 -7.64
N CYS A 186 18.09 -9.79 -6.71
CA CYS A 186 18.43 -9.43 -5.33
C CYS A 186 19.19 -10.52 -4.55
N GLY A 187 19.08 -11.78 -4.96
CA GLY A 187 19.71 -12.90 -4.27
C GLY A 187 21.23 -12.74 -4.10
N GLY A 188 21.68 -12.70 -2.85
CA GLY A 188 23.10 -12.58 -2.50
C GLY A 188 23.68 -11.16 -2.56
N ARG A 189 22.86 -10.13 -2.82
CA ARG A 189 23.28 -8.72 -2.84
C ARG A 189 23.14 -8.05 -1.47
N SER A 190 23.95 -7.02 -1.24
CA SER A 190 23.88 -6.22 -0.01
C SER A 190 22.67 -5.27 -0.02
N VAL A 191 22.40 -4.65 1.13
CA VAL A 191 21.41 -3.57 1.25
C VAL A 191 21.82 -2.40 0.35
N ASP A 192 23.08 -1.96 0.43
CA ASP A 192 23.61 -0.85 -0.37
C ASP A 192 23.42 -1.05 -1.88
N GLU A 193 23.65 -2.26 -2.40
CA GLU A 193 23.46 -2.57 -3.82
C GLU A 193 22.00 -2.46 -4.25
N ILE A 194 21.08 -2.98 -3.43
CA ILE A 194 19.64 -2.91 -3.72
C ILE A 194 19.13 -1.47 -3.55
N ALA A 195 19.63 -0.74 -2.55
CA ALA A 195 19.27 0.65 -2.28
C ALA A 195 19.77 1.60 -3.38
N ASP A 196 20.98 1.38 -3.92
CA ASP A 196 21.50 2.13 -5.08
C ASP A 196 20.57 1.97 -6.29
N TYR A 197 20.16 0.73 -6.58
CA TYR A 197 19.25 0.44 -7.68
C TYR A 197 17.86 1.08 -7.51
N MET A 198 17.28 0.99 -6.31
CA MET A 198 16.02 1.70 -6.01
C MET A 198 16.19 3.22 -6.10
N SER A 199 17.31 3.75 -5.61
CA SER A 199 17.60 5.18 -5.67
C SER A 199 17.74 5.68 -7.10
N TYR A 200 18.24 4.84 -8.01
CA TYR A 200 18.28 5.15 -9.45
C TYR A 200 16.86 5.33 -10.03
N ALA A 201 15.94 4.41 -9.73
CA ALA A 201 14.53 4.54 -10.14
C ALA A 201 13.89 5.81 -9.58
N LEU A 202 14.08 6.04 -8.27
CA LEU A 202 13.57 7.22 -7.57
C LEU A 202 14.17 8.54 -8.10
N THR A 203 15.43 8.53 -8.53
CA THR A 203 16.10 9.70 -9.13
C THR A 203 15.42 10.11 -10.42
N ILE A 204 15.10 9.15 -11.29
CA ILE A 204 14.39 9.44 -12.55
C ILE A 204 13.05 10.10 -12.25
N LEU A 205 12.26 9.56 -11.32
CA LEU A 205 10.96 10.13 -10.94
C LEU A 205 11.11 11.51 -10.27
N LYS A 206 12.14 11.70 -9.45
CA LYS A 206 12.46 13.00 -8.83
C LYS A 206 12.78 14.06 -9.88
N ASN A 207 13.55 13.73 -10.90
CA ASN A 207 13.92 14.65 -11.99
C ASN A 207 12.69 15.15 -12.75
N ILE A 208 11.65 14.33 -12.84
CA ILE A 208 10.35 14.69 -13.42
C ILE A 208 9.31 15.04 -12.35
N GLY A 209 9.73 15.53 -11.18
CA GLY A 209 8.80 16.11 -10.20
C GLY A 209 7.66 15.17 -9.74
N LEU A 210 7.90 13.86 -9.73
CA LEU A 210 6.99 12.86 -9.19
C LEU A 210 7.51 12.39 -7.83
N PRO A 211 7.01 12.96 -6.71
CA PRO A 211 7.42 12.55 -5.37
C PRO A 211 6.98 11.12 -5.07
N CYS A 212 7.85 10.35 -4.42
CA CYS A 212 7.59 8.95 -4.07
C CYS A 212 7.91 8.73 -2.58
N GLU A 213 6.93 8.26 -1.81
CA GLU A 213 7.11 7.85 -0.41
C GLU A 213 7.28 6.33 -0.26
N GLY A 214 7.22 5.59 -1.37
CA GLY A 214 7.37 4.15 -1.39
C GLY A 214 7.76 3.60 -2.76
N VAL A 215 7.99 2.29 -2.79
CA VAL A 215 8.36 1.54 -4.00
C VAL A 215 7.49 0.30 -4.17
N THR A 216 7.32 -0.15 -5.39
CA THR A 216 6.75 -1.47 -5.70
C THR A 216 7.82 -2.37 -6.32
N THR A 217 7.79 -3.66 -5.98
CA THR A 217 8.72 -4.64 -6.53
C THR A 217 8.05 -5.48 -7.62
N PRO A 218 8.61 -5.53 -8.84
CA PRO A 218 8.08 -6.37 -9.90
C PRO A 218 8.35 -7.85 -9.62
N GLY A 219 7.33 -8.69 -9.77
CA GLY A 219 7.44 -10.15 -9.69
C GLY A 219 8.28 -10.66 -8.50
N GLY A 220 9.46 -11.22 -8.82
CA GLY A 220 10.39 -11.83 -7.88
C GLY A 220 11.38 -10.87 -7.21
N PHE A 221 11.40 -9.57 -7.53
CA PHE A 221 12.38 -8.63 -6.99
C PHE A 221 12.37 -8.64 -5.46
N GLY A 222 13.54 -8.89 -4.84
CA GLY A 222 13.69 -8.97 -3.38
C GLY A 222 13.06 -10.21 -2.73
N SER A 223 12.56 -11.17 -3.50
CA SER A 223 11.92 -12.38 -2.95
C SER A 223 12.87 -13.25 -2.13
N ASP A 224 14.13 -13.30 -2.54
CA ASP A 224 15.23 -14.04 -1.91
C ASP A 224 16.15 -13.16 -1.05
N ALA A 225 15.76 -11.90 -0.81
CA ALA A 225 16.53 -10.92 -0.03
C ALA A 225 15.61 -10.04 0.82
N ARG A 226 14.66 -10.66 1.54
CA ARG A 226 13.54 -9.97 2.23
C ARG A 226 13.97 -8.96 3.30
N PRO A 227 14.93 -9.29 4.20
CA PRO A 227 15.47 -8.29 5.13
C PRO A 227 16.11 -7.11 4.40
N GLN A 228 16.89 -7.38 3.35
CA GLN A 228 17.60 -6.38 2.57
C GLN A 228 16.64 -5.49 1.78
N LEU A 229 15.59 -6.05 1.19
CA LEU A 229 14.53 -5.31 0.50
C LEU A 229 13.92 -4.25 1.42
N ALA A 230 13.55 -4.64 2.64
CA ALA A 230 12.96 -3.71 3.60
C ALA A 230 13.92 -2.57 3.98
N GLN A 231 15.21 -2.89 4.24
CA GLN A 231 16.22 -1.89 4.56
C GLN A 231 16.55 -0.98 3.37
N ALA A 232 16.65 -1.54 2.16
CA ALA A 232 16.92 -0.78 0.95
C ALA A 232 15.76 0.15 0.58
N ALA A 233 14.51 -0.29 0.76
CA ALA A 233 13.33 0.57 0.58
C ALA A 233 13.34 1.74 1.58
N PHE A 234 13.72 1.48 2.83
CA PHE A 234 13.90 2.53 3.83
C PHE A 234 14.97 3.55 3.42
N GLU A 235 16.18 3.08 3.11
CA GLU A 235 17.33 3.94 2.82
C GLU A 235 17.13 4.77 1.56
N SER A 236 16.67 4.14 0.47
CA SER A 236 16.47 4.79 -0.82
C SER A 236 15.40 5.88 -0.76
N CYS A 237 14.22 5.60 -0.19
CA CYS A 237 13.14 6.59 -0.08
C CYS A 237 13.51 7.78 0.83
N ARG A 238 14.28 7.54 1.89
CA ARG A 238 14.77 8.60 2.77
C ARG A 238 15.86 9.45 2.11
N SER A 239 16.82 8.81 1.45
CA SER A 239 17.90 9.50 0.75
C SER A 239 17.33 10.39 -0.37
N MET A 240 16.41 9.86 -1.17
CA MET A 240 15.91 10.55 -2.36
C MET A 240 14.83 11.58 -2.06
N PHE A 241 13.89 11.27 -1.17
CA PHE A 241 12.70 12.09 -0.93
C PHE A 241 12.52 12.54 0.52
N GLN A 242 13.46 12.22 1.41
CA GLN A 242 13.36 12.55 2.86
C GLN A 242 12.07 12.01 3.49
N THR A 243 11.57 10.91 2.95
CA THR A 243 10.32 10.28 3.36
C THR A 243 10.36 9.92 4.84
N GLU A 244 9.41 10.41 5.64
CA GLU A 244 9.38 10.13 7.08
C GLU A 244 9.12 8.64 7.35
N ILE A 245 8.14 8.06 6.64
CA ILE A 245 7.71 6.67 6.78
C ILE A 245 7.75 6.00 5.40
N PRO A 246 8.92 5.51 4.97
CA PRO A 246 9.03 4.73 3.75
C PRO A 246 8.10 3.52 3.78
N HIS A 247 7.58 3.14 2.62
CA HIS A 247 6.78 1.93 2.49
C HIS A 247 7.06 1.20 1.18
N TYR A 248 6.66 -0.06 1.10
CA TYR A 248 6.78 -0.84 -0.12
C TYR A 248 5.66 -1.85 -0.27
N PHE A 249 5.38 -2.24 -1.52
CA PHE A 249 4.47 -3.33 -1.87
C PHE A 249 5.25 -4.45 -2.59
N ARG A 250 5.01 -5.70 -2.17
CA ARG A 250 5.58 -6.91 -2.78
C ARG A 250 4.61 -8.08 -2.73
N ASP A 251 3.95 -8.30 -1.59
CA ASP A 251 3.11 -9.49 -1.40
C ASP A 251 1.62 -9.20 -1.41
N LEU A 252 0.90 -10.25 -1.80
CA LEU A 252 -0.55 -10.31 -1.66
C LEU A 252 -0.99 -11.67 -1.12
N HIS A 253 -2.10 -11.67 -0.39
CA HIS A 253 -2.80 -12.88 0.06
C HIS A 253 -4.23 -12.88 -0.52
N ALA A 254 -4.37 -13.43 -1.73
CA ALA A 254 -5.63 -13.44 -2.49
C ALA A 254 -6.71 -14.42 -1.95
N SER A 255 -6.36 -15.29 -1.00
CA SER A 255 -7.26 -16.30 -0.44
C SER A 255 -6.81 -16.75 0.95
N GLY A 256 -7.71 -17.41 1.68
CA GLY A 256 -7.42 -18.00 2.99
C GLY A 256 -7.35 -16.97 4.12
N ASP A 257 -6.91 -17.45 5.28
CA ASP A 257 -7.06 -16.75 6.57
C ASP A 257 -5.84 -15.92 6.96
N ALA A 258 -4.78 -15.92 6.15
CA ALA A 258 -3.63 -15.07 6.38
C ALA A 258 -4.06 -13.60 6.48
N SER A 259 -3.46 -12.89 7.43
CA SER A 259 -3.71 -11.45 7.60
C SER A 259 -3.18 -10.67 6.40
N VAL A 260 -3.90 -9.62 6.04
CA VAL A 260 -3.48 -8.63 5.04
C VAL A 260 -3.18 -7.27 5.66
N ALA A 261 -3.02 -7.21 6.98
CA ALA A 261 -2.58 -6.00 7.66
C ALA A 261 -1.14 -5.62 7.24
N PRO A 262 -0.85 -4.32 7.01
CA PRO A 262 0.51 -3.83 6.81
C PRO A 262 1.45 -4.26 7.94
N ILE A 263 2.72 -4.50 7.59
CA ILE A 263 3.74 -4.99 8.51
C ILE A 263 4.77 -3.87 8.74
N VAL A 264 4.87 -3.39 9.99
CA VAL A 264 5.87 -2.39 10.37
C VAL A 264 7.19 -3.09 10.69
N GLN A 265 8.27 -2.68 10.03
CA GLN A 265 9.58 -3.30 10.13
C GLN A 265 10.67 -2.28 10.46
N ASN A 266 11.81 -2.80 10.94
CA ASN A 266 13.03 -2.05 11.24
C ASN A 266 12.79 -0.83 12.16
N ALA A 267 11.80 -0.94 13.07
CA ALA A 267 11.49 0.12 14.01
C ALA A 267 12.68 0.42 14.92
N SER A 268 13.14 1.66 14.99
CA SER A 268 14.25 2.07 15.86
C SER A 268 14.23 3.56 16.14
N GLY A 269 14.91 3.97 17.23
CA GLY A 269 15.07 5.38 17.56
C GLY A 269 13.76 6.10 17.89
N LEU A 270 12.74 5.36 18.36
CA LEU A 270 11.37 5.88 18.56
C LEU A 270 11.28 7.00 19.61
N ASP A 271 12.24 7.06 20.54
CA ASP A 271 12.34 8.10 21.57
C ASP A 271 13.31 9.24 21.18
N THR A 272 13.69 9.33 19.90
CA THR A 272 14.60 10.36 19.36
C THR A 272 13.87 11.28 18.38
N ASP A 273 14.55 12.33 17.90
CA ASP A 273 14.00 13.23 16.89
C ASP A 273 13.91 12.60 15.48
N ASP A 274 14.62 11.48 15.26
CA ASP A 274 14.66 10.71 14.00
C ASP A 274 14.14 9.27 14.20
N PRO A 275 12.84 9.08 14.48
CA PRO A 275 12.26 7.75 14.55
C PRO A 275 12.27 7.09 13.17
N ARG A 276 12.53 5.79 13.15
CA ARG A 276 12.72 5.03 11.92
C ARG A 276 11.80 3.83 11.89
N CYS A 277 11.19 3.58 10.73
CA CYS A 277 10.54 2.32 10.38
C CYS A 277 10.32 2.28 8.86
N VAL A 278 10.00 1.10 8.35
CA VAL A 278 9.49 0.91 6.98
C VAL A 278 8.25 0.04 7.04
N VAL A 279 7.27 0.32 6.20
CA VAL A 279 6.00 -0.42 6.20
C VAL A 279 5.86 -1.25 4.93
N HIS A 280 5.67 -2.55 5.10
CA HIS A 280 5.31 -3.44 4.00
C HIS A 280 3.79 -3.51 3.88
N VAL A 281 3.26 -2.97 2.79
CA VAL A 281 1.83 -2.98 2.48
C VAL A 281 1.50 -4.27 1.72
N LEU A 282 0.36 -4.90 2.06
CA LEU A 282 -0.08 -6.15 1.47
C LEU A 282 -1.32 -5.97 0.61
N GLY A 283 -1.32 -6.60 -0.56
CA GLY A 283 -2.51 -6.76 -1.38
C GLY A 283 -3.40 -7.89 -0.85
N CYS A 284 -4.71 -7.82 -1.10
CA CYS A 284 -5.65 -8.84 -0.61
C CYS A 284 -6.38 -9.60 -1.72
N THR A 285 -6.13 -9.26 -2.99
CA THR A 285 -6.80 -9.85 -4.16
C THR A 285 -5.75 -10.33 -5.16
N GLY A 286 -6.14 -11.25 -6.04
CA GLY A 286 -5.37 -11.48 -7.27
C GLY A 286 -5.77 -10.47 -8.33
N ASP A 287 -4.97 -10.35 -9.40
CA ASP A 287 -5.37 -9.53 -10.54
C ASP A 287 -6.50 -10.23 -11.32
N TRP A 288 -7.73 -9.86 -11.00
CA TRP A 288 -8.94 -10.39 -11.63
C TRP A 288 -9.59 -9.40 -12.58
N THR A 289 -8.95 -8.24 -12.78
CA THR A 289 -9.32 -7.21 -13.76
C THR A 289 -8.70 -7.47 -15.13
N GLY A 290 -7.77 -8.42 -15.23
CA GLY A 290 -7.27 -8.87 -16.52
C GLY A 290 -5.81 -9.27 -16.58
N GLY A 291 -5.11 -9.19 -15.45
CA GLY A 291 -3.69 -9.53 -15.42
C GLY A 291 -2.83 -8.49 -16.14
N TRP A 292 -1.52 -8.69 -16.01
CA TRP A 292 -0.51 -7.97 -16.77
C TRP A 292 -0.52 -8.37 -18.26
N ASP A 293 -1.18 -9.45 -18.64
CA ASP A 293 -1.10 -10.11 -19.94
C ASP A 293 -2.42 -10.18 -20.72
N CYS A 294 -3.46 -9.47 -20.25
CA CYS A 294 -4.80 -9.50 -20.81
C CYS A 294 -5.39 -10.93 -20.86
N VAL A 295 -5.28 -11.69 -19.78
CA VAL A 295 -5.96 -12.99 -19.57
C VAL A 295 -7.40 -12.81 -19.10
N THR A 296 -8.33 -13.58 -19.67
CA THR A 296 -9.78 -13.33 -19.51
C THR A 296 -10.11 -13.06 -18.04
N PRO A 297 -10.67 -11.88 -17.69
CA PRO A 297 -10.81 -11.50 -16.29
C PRO A 297 -11.74 -12.45 -15.55
N LYS A 298 -11.49 -12.70 -14.25
CA LYS A 298 -12.44 -13.47 -13.42
C LYS A 298 -13.74 -12.69 -13.15
N GLY A 299 -13.71 -11.37 -13.30
CA GLY A 299 -14.88 -10.50 -13.15
C GLY A 299 -15.12 -10.04 -11.71
N ALA A 300 -16.15 -9.21 -11.54
CA ALA A 300 -16.45 -8.52 -10.29
C ALA A 300 -16.77 -9.48 -9.13
N ASP A 301 -17.41 -10.63 -9.41
CA ASP A 301 -17.84 -11.60 -8.38
C ASP A 301 -16.68 -12.20 -7.57
N ALA A 302 -15.47 -12.26 -8.15
CA ALA A 302 -14.28 -12.69 -7.41
C ALA A 302 -13.93 -11.71 -6.27
N PHE A 303 -14.15 -10.41 -6.50
CA PHE A 303 -13.97 -9.35 -5.50
C PHE A 303 -15.16 -9.28 -4.56
N ILE A 304 -16.37 -9.14 -5.13
CA ILE A 304 -17.64 -8.97 -4.44
C ILE A 304 -18.79 -9.43 -5.33
N THR A 305 -19.57 -10.40 -4.86
CA THR A 305 -20.76 -10.90 -5.55
C THR A 305 -21.83 -9.82 -5.68
N GLU A 306 -22.72 -9.94 -6.66
CA GLU A 306 -23.80 -8.96 -6.91
C GLU A 306 -24.68 -8.72 -5.67
N ASP A 307 -24.91 -9.76 -4.86
CA ASP A 307 -25.68 -9.67 -3.61
C ASP A 307 -24.89 -9.11 -2.41
N GLY A 308 -23.60 -8.78 -2.60
CA GLY A 308 -22.69 -8.26 -1.57
C GLY A 308 -22.33 -9.27 -0.47
N ARG A 309 -22.66 -10.56 -0.63
CA ARG A 309 -22.50 -11.55 0.45
C ARG A 309 -21.19 -12.29 0.42
N GLY A 310 -20.57 -12.44 -0.75
CA GLY A 310 -19.34 -13.19 -0.98
C GLY A 310 -18.31 -12.43 -1.80
N GLY A 311 -17.16 -13.07 -2.02
CA GLY A 311 -16.00 -12.46 -2.69
C GLY A 311 -14.93 -12.02 -1.70
N ARG A 312 -13.68 -11.92 -2.19
CA ARG A 312 -12.51 -11.71 -1.33
C ARG A 312 -12.53 -10.38 -0.58
N MET A 313 -13.06 -9.32 -1.18
CA MET A 313 -13.18 -8.03 -0.51
C MET A 313 -14.15 -8.12 0.67
N VAL A 314 -15.25 -8.87 0.52
CA VAL A 314 -16.23 -9.06 1.59
C VAL A 314 -15.61 -9.80 2.78
N GLU A 315 -14.80 -10.83 2.52
CA GLU A 315 -14.07 -11.56 3.56
C GLU A 315 -13.14 -10.64 4.35
N VAL A 316 -12.31 -9.86 3.65
CA VAL A 316 -11.31 -8.97 4.26
C VAL A 316 -11.97 -7.84 5.03
N ILE A 317 -12.98 -7.19 4.44
CA ILE A 317 -13.71 -6.07 5.07
C ILE A 317 -14.41 -6.53 6.35
N ARG A 318 -15.04 -7.72 6.35
CA ARG A 318 -15.69 -8.28 7.55
C ARG A 318 -14.70 -8.61 8.68
N ARG A 319 -13.43 -8.91 8.36
CA ARG A 319 -12.36 -9.05 9.35
C ARG A 319 -11.87 -7.71 9.91
N GLY A 320 -12.25 -6.60 9.27
CA GLY A 320 -11.77 -5.27 9.64
C GLY A 320 -10.32 -5.01 9.23
N GLU A 321 -9.76 -5.78 8.30
CA GLU A 321 -8.40 -5.57 7.80
C GLU A 321 -8.40 -4.64 6.58
N PRO A 322 -7.26 -3.98 6.25
CA PRO A 322 -7.15 -3.19 5.02
C PRO A 322 -7.44 -4.00 3.77
N ALA A 323 -8.46 -3.59 3.03
CA ALA A 323 -8.87 -4.26 1.81
C ALA A 323 -8.23 -3.55 0.60
N ILE A 324 -7.06 -4.04 0.19
CA ILE A 324 -6.27 -3.45 -0.90
C ILE A 324 -6.37 -4.31 -2.16
N ILE A 325 -6.97 -3.75 -3.21
CA ILE A 325 -7.12 -4.38 -4.53
C ILE A 325 -5.77 -4.33 -5.27
N VAL A 326 -5.43 -5.36 -6.04
CA VAL A 326 -4.23 -5.39 -6.88
C VAL A 326 -4.65 -5.63 -8.33
N CYS A 327 -4.13 -4.81 -9.24
CA CYS A 327 -4.34 -4.92 -10.68
C CYS A 327 -3.14 -4.40 -11.46
N HIS A 328 -3.00 -4.83 -12.71
CA HIS A 328 -2.03 -4.25 -13.64
C HIS A 328 -2.72 -3.33 -14.65
N TRP A 329 -2.06 -2.24 -15.00
CA TRP A 329 -2.61 -1.20 -15.88
C TRP A 329 -2.99 -1.73 -17.27
N THR A 330 -2.20 -2.67 -17.79
CA THR A 330 -2.47 -3.39 -19.04
C THR A 330 -3.80 -4.15 -18.98
N GLY A 331 -4.13 -4.77 -17.85
CA GLY A 331 -5.40 -5.46 -17.64
C GLY A 331 -6.58 -4.50 -17.50
N ILE A 332 -6.38 -3.38 -16.82
CA ILE A 332 -7.38 -2.31 -16.69
C ILE A 332 -7.74 -1.72 -18.06
N TYR A 333 -6.75 -1.38 -18.88
CA TYR A 333 -6.95 -0.84 -20.23
C TYR A 333 -7.41 -1.90 -21.24
N TRP A 334 -6.94 -3.13 -21.09
CA TRP A 334 -7.28 -4.28 -21.92
C TRP A 334 -7.21 -4.00 -23.43
N ASN A 335 -6.04 -3.60 -23.93
CA ASN A 335 -5.82 -3.32 -25.36
C ASN A 335 -6.87 -2.37 -25.99
N GLY A 336 -7.43 -1.43 -25.21
CA GLY A 336 -8.43 -0.45 -25.67
C GLY A 336 -9.89 -0.87 -25.50
N LEU A 337 -10.18 -2.09 -25.04
CA LEU A 337 -11.55 -2.52 -24.73
C LEU A 337 -11.99 -2.10 -23.31
N GLU A 338 -11.05 -1.73 -22.45
CA GLU A 338 -11.29 -1.26 -21.08
C GLU A 338 -12.05 -2.25 -20.18
N ILE A 339 -12.01 -3.55 -20.48
CA ILE A 339 -12.76 -4.58 -19.75
C ILE A 339 -12.41 -4.58 -18.26
N GLY A 340 -11.13 -4.46 -17.92
CA GLY A 340 -10.69 -4.39 -16.53
C GLY A 340 -11.19 -3.15 -15.81
N PHE A 341 -11.24 -2.01 -16.51
CA PHE A 341 -11.82 -0.79 -15.96
C PHE A 341 -13.30 -0.98 -15.66
N GLU A 342 -14.09 -1.54 -16.58
CA GLU A 342 -15.52 -1.81 -16.36
C GLU A 342 -15.76 -2.71 -15.15
N ILE A 343 -14.95 -3.77 -15.00
CA ILE A 343 -14.99 -4.65 -13.83
C ILE A 343 -14.70 -3.85 -12.57
N PHE A 344 -13.65 -3.03 -12.58
CA PHE A 344 -13.29 -2.22 -11.43
C PHE A 344 -14.42 -1.24 -11.04
N ARG A 345 -15.06 -0.60 -12.02
CA ARG A 345 -16.22 0.28 -11.75
C ARG A 345 -17.36 -0.46 -11.07
N GLU A 346 -17.68 -1.66 -11.54
CA GLU A 346 -18.73 -2.50 -10.93
C GLU A 346 -18.35 -2.95 -9.52
N VAL A 347 -17.07 -3.30 -9.27
CA VAL A 347 -16.57 -3.61 -7.92
C VAL A 347 -16.74 -2.43 -6.97
N VAL A 348 -16.31 -1.22 -7.36
CA VAL A 348 -16.45 -0.02 -6.52
C VAL A 348 -17.92 0.30 -6.23
N LYS A 349 -18.78 0.23 -7.26
CA LYS A 349 -20.23 0.40 -7.10
C LYS A 349 -20.82 -0.58 -6.09
N ARG A 350 -20.47 -1.88 -6.18
CA ARG A 350 -20.95 -2.90 -5.24
C ARG A 350 -20.42 -2.68 -3.83
N LEU A 351 -19.16 -2.28 -3.68
CA LEU A 351 -18.55 -1.97 -2.38
C LEU A 351 -19.28 -0.81 -1.69
N HIS A 352 -19.52 0.30 -2.40
CA HIS A 352 -20.24 1.45 -1.85
C HIS A 352 -21.71 1.13 -1.53
N ALA A 353 -22.36 0.28 -2.31
CA ALA A 353 -23.74 -0.17 -2.04
C ALA A 353 -23.82 -1.11 -0.83
N THR A 354 -22.77 -1.91 -0.59
CA THR A 354 -22.75 -2.96 0.45
C THR A 354 -22.25 -2.45 1.80
N PHE A 355 -21.30 -1.51 1.80
CA PHE A 355 -20.60 -1.07 3.01
C PHE A 355 -20.63 0.45 3.18
N ASP A 356 -21.09 0.92 4.34
CA ASP A 356 -21.20 2.34 4.72
C ASP A 356 -19.99 2.87 5.52
N HIS A 357 -19.06 1.98 5.86
CA HIS A 357 -17.94 2.23 6.76
C HIS A 357 -16.58 2.02 6.08
N LEU A 358 -16.51 2.18 4.77
CA LEU A 358 -15.24 2.17 4.04
C LEU A 358 -14.52 3.52 4.18
N HIS A 359 -13.20 3.47 4.14
CA HIS A 359 -12.34 4.64 4.09
C HIS A 359 -11.27 4.46 3.01
N TRP A 360 -11.46 5.09 1.86
CA TRP A 360 -10.51 5.06 0.76
C TRP A 360 -9.26 5.87 1.11
N MET A 361 -8.10 5.23 1.04
CA MET A 361 -6.82 5.78 1.46
C MET A 361 -5.73 5.49 0.42
N LYS A 362 -4.76 6.39 0.33
CA LYS A 362 -3.45 6.17 -0.30
C LYS A 362 -2.63 5.16 0.51
N LEU A 363 -1.60 4.57 -0.09
CA LEU A 363 -0.73 3.65 0.63
C LEU A 363 0.13 4.35 1.69
N SER A 364 0.58 5.57 1.43
CA SER A 364 1.28 6.45 2.37
C SER A 364 0.44 6.76 3.60
N GLU A 365 -0.86 7.03 3.41
CA GLU A 365 -1.83 7.24 4.48
C GLU A 365 -2.01 5.97 5.33
N ILE A 366 -2.11 4.79 4.68
CA ILE A 366 -2.20 3.49 5.37
C ILE A 366 -0.89 3.19 6.13
N ALA A 367 0.27 3.36 5.49
CA ALA A 367 1.58 3.11 6.08
C ALA A 367 1.79 3.98 7.34
N ARG A 368 1.48 5.28 7.25
CA ARG A 368 1.51 6.20 8.38
C ARG A 368 0.60 5.75 9.51
N TYR A 369 -0.63 5.32 9.19
CA TYR A 369 -1.56 4.85 10.21
C TYR A 369 -1.02 3.63 10.95
N TRP A 370 -0.48 2.64 10.24
CA TRP A 370 0.07 1.43 10.85
C TRP A 370 1.33 1.70 11.66
N ALA A 371 2.23 2.54 11.17
CA ALA A 371 3.38 3.00 11.94
C ALA A 371 2.96 3.69 13.24
N ALA A 372 2.00 4.62 13.19
CA ALA A 372 1.48 5.26 14.39
C ALA A 372 0.75 4.27 15.32
N LYS A 373 -0.06 3.36 14.77
CA LYS A 373 -0.82 2.35 15.50
C LYS A 373 0.09 1.42 16.29
N GLU A 374 1.18 0.94 15.70
CA GLU A 374 2.09 0.00 16.37
C GLU A 374 3.12 0.68 17.26
N LEU A 375 3.57 1.89 16.90
CA LEU A 375 4.78 2.49 17.49
C LEU A 375 4.47 3.64 18.46
N THR A 376 3.20 3.99 18.68
CA THR A 376 2.83 4.95 19.73
C THR A 376 2.82 4.25 21.08
N ARG A 377 3.55 4.80 22.06
CA ARG A 377 3.42 4.38 23.47
C ARG A 377 2.12 4.94 24.02
N ILE A 378 1.35 4.09 24.69
CA ILE A 378 0.03 4.44 25.25
C ILE A 378 0.04 4.10 26.73
N GLU A 379 -0.27 5.09 27.56
CA GLU A 379 -0.36 4.95 29.01
C GLU A 379 -1.74 5.44 29.48
N PHE A 380 -2.42 4.63 30.29
CA PHE A 380 -3.71 4.96 30.87
C PHE A 380 -3.59 5.07 32.39
N ASP A 381 -4.00 6.21 32.94
CA ASP A 381 -4.09 6.46 34.37
C ASP A 381 -5.56 6.49 34.79
N ALA A 382 -6.00 5.43 35.46
CA ALA A 382 -7.37 5.30 35.95
C ALA A 382 -7.69 6.26 37.11
N ALA A 383 -6.69 6.65 37.91
CA ALA A 383 -6.90 7.54 39.06
C ALA A 383 -7.16 8.99 38.59
N THR A 384 -6.41 9.44 37.59
CA THR A 384 -6.59 10.78 37.01
C THR A 384 -7.50 10.81 35.77
N ARG A 385 -8.02 9.64 35.36
CA ARG A 385 -8.82 9.45 34.12
C ARG A 385 -8.14 10.13 32.94
N ALA A 386 -6.89 9.79 32.69
CA ALA A 386 -6.08 10.40 31.65
C ALA A 386 -5.40 9.36 30.77
N VAL A 387 -5.24 9.70 29.50
CA VAL A 387 -4.47 8.93 28.52
C VAL A 387 -3.31 9.77 28.05
N THR A 388 -2.10 9.22 28.11
CA THR A 388 -0.89 9.83 27.55
C THR A 388 -0.45 9.02 26.34
N LEU A 389 -0.32 9.70 25.21
CA LEU A 389 0.21 9.17 23.96
C LEU A 389 1.60 9.77 23.77
N LYS A 390 2.62 8.93 23.54
CA LYS A 390 3.93 9.37 23.07
C LYS A 390 4.16 8.78 21.69
N ALA A 391 3.89 9.58 20.67
CA ALA A 391 3.83 9.17 19.27
C ALA A 391 5.13 9.54 18.53
N PRO A 392 5.86 8.57 17.96
CA PRO A 392 7.01 8.85 17.11
C PRO A 392 6.60 9.51 15.79
N PHE A 393 5.39 9.23 15.31
CA PHE A 393 4.86 9.74 14.06
C PHE A 393 3.50 10.41 14.29
N ALA A 394 3.28 11.56 13.64
CA ALA A 394 1.97 12.20 13.63
C ALA A 394 0.95 11.35 12.83
N CYS A 395 -0.31 11.35 13.26
CA CYS A 395 -1.40 10.65 12.61
C CYS A 395 -2.71 11.45 12.75
N GLU A 396 -3.28 11.84 11.62
CA GLU A 396 -4.45 12.73 11.56
C GLU A 396 -5.74 12.07 12.08
N GLU A 397 -5.86 10.74 11.97
CA GLU A 397 -7.10 10.00 12.22
C GLU A 397 -6.95 8.92 13.29
N PHE A 398 -6.02 9.13 14.23
CA PHE A 398 -5.67 8.15 15.25
C PHE A 398 -6.87 7.85 16.15
N THR A 399 -7.42 6.64 16.02
CA THR A 399 -8.71 6.31 16.62
C THR A 399 -8.54 5.33 17.77
N LEU A 400 -9.09 5.68 18.94
CA LEU A 400 -8.98 4.91 20.17
C LEU A 400 -10.35 4.44 20.65
N SER A 401 -10.37 3.28 21.29
CA SER A 401 -11.47 2.77 22.09
C SER A 401 -11.03 2.67 23.54
N LEU A 402 -11.81 3.27 24.44
CA LEU A 402 -11.58 3.31 25.89
C LEU A 402 -12.79 2.79 26.65
N PRO A 403 -12.67 2.46 27.96
CA PRO A 403 -13.80 1.99 28.75
C PRO A 403 -14.93 3.03 28.83
N ALA A 404 -16.20 2.62 28.72
CA ALA A 404 -17.37 3.53 28.75
C ALA A 404 -17.41 4.48 29.97
N GLY A 405 -16.93 4.02 31.13
CA GLY A 405 -16.95 4.79 32.39
C GLY A 405 -15.86 5.86 32.52
N ILE A 406 -15.03 6.07 31.49
CA ILE A 406 -13.90 7.01 31.55
C ILE A 406 -14.33 8.47 31.68
N GLY A 407 -15.55 8.82 31.24
CA GLY A 407 -16.08 10.18 31.26
C GLY A 407 -16.04 10.87 29.90
N ARG A 408 -16.24 12.19 29.89
CA ARG A 408 -16.25 13.02 28.67
C ARG A 408 -14.83 13.55 28.38
N PRO A 409 -14.25 13.31 27.20
CA PRO A 409 -12.93 13.86 26.87
C PRO A 409 -12.97 15.39 26.75
N ASP A 410 -11.92 16.04 27.23
CA ASP A 410 -11.72 17.47 27.06
C ASP A 410 -11.43 17.83 25.59
N SER A 411 -11.95 18.98 25.15
CA SER A 411 -11.60 19.58 23.85
C SER A 411 -11.93 18.76 22.59
N LEU A 412 -12.82 17.76 22.69
CA LEU A 412 -13.34 17.01 21.54
C LEU A 412 -14.84 17.25 21.31
N THR A 413 -15.24 17.24 20.04
CA THR A 413 -16.65 17.38 19.64
C THR A 413 -17.38 16.04 19.76
N GLU A 414 -18.47 15.98 20.53
CA GLU A 414 -19.31 14.78 20.60
C GLU A 414 -20.09 14.60 19.29
N VAL A 415 -20.11 13.38 18.76
CA VAL A 415 -20.99 12.97 17.65
C VAL A 415 -21.89 11.82 18.10
N ASP A 416 -23.04 11.69 17.45
CA ASP A 416 -24.11 10.76 17.84
C ASP A 416 -23.89 9.31 17.37
N ALA A 417 -22.90 9.07 16.50
CA ALA A 417 -22.63 7.73 15.96
C ALA A 417 -21.17 7.55 15.56
N ARG A 418 -20.69 6.30 15.68
CA ARG A 418 -19.34 5.87 15.26
C ARG A 418 -18.98 6.29 13.83
N LEU A 419 -19.94 6.17 12.90
CA LEU A 419 -19.70 6.54 11.49
C LEU A 419 -19.47 8.03 11.29
N LYS A 420 -19.84 8.90 12.24
CA LYS A 420 -19.60 10.34 12.17
C LYS A 420 -18.25 10.75 12.79
N LEU A 421 -17.48 9.80 13.31
CA LEU A 421 -16.13 10.07 13.80
C LEU A 421 -15.27 10.69 12.69
N ARG A 422 -14.70 11.83 13.04
CA ARG A 422 -13.71 12.60 12.28
C ARG A 422 -12.61 13.09 13.24
N PRO A 423 -11.44 13.51 12.75
CA PRO A 423 -10.41 14.08 13.62
C PRO A 423 -10.97 15.17 14.53
N GLY A 424 -10.67 15.10 15.83
CA GLY A 424 -11.18 16.03 16.84
C GLY A 424 -12.58 15.72 17.38
N SER A 425 -13.07 14.49 17.20
CA SER A 425 -14.40 14.08 17.67
C SER A 425 -14.39 12.78 18.47
N TRP A 426 -15.48 12.53 19.18
CA TRP A 426 -15.68 11.34 20.00
C TRP A 426 -17.16 10.93 20.04
N CYS A 427 -17.44 9.67 20.37
CA CYS A 427 -18.80 9.20 20.62
C CYS A 427 -18.81 8.09 21.69
N ARG A 428 -19.99 7.85 22.26
CA ARG A 428 -20.24 6.66 23.10
C ARG A 428 -20.78 5.53 22.24
N GLU A 429 -20.23 4.33 22.39
CA GLU A 429 -20.70 3.11 21.73
C GLU A 429 -20.82 1.99 22.77
N LYS A 430 -22.04 1.74 23.26
CA LYS A 430 -22.36 0.71 24.27
C LYS A 430 -21.41 0.76 25.48
N ASP A 431 -20.40 -0.10 25.47
CA ASP A 431 -19.44 -0.33 26.56
C ASP A 431 -18.10 0.40 26.36
N ALA A 432 -18.01 1.26 25.35
CA ALA A 432 -16.80 2.00 25.01
C ALA A 432 -17.05 3.49 24.73
N THR A 433 -15.98 4.28 24.96
CA THR A 433 -15.85 5.66 24.49
C THR A 433 -14.85 5.66 23.34
N LEU A 434 -15.28 6.08 22.15
CA LEU A 434 -14.45 6.13 20.95
C LEU A 434 -13.99 7.56 20.69
N LEU A 435 -12.71 7.75 20.39
CA LEU A 435 -12.13 9.06 20.08
C LEU A 435 -11.38 8.96 18.76
N CYS A 436 -11.56 9.94 17.87
CA CYS A 436 -10.74 10.11 16.68
C CYS A 436 -9.91 11.38 16.83
N LEU A 437 -8.60 11.23 16.95
CA LEU A 437 -7.68 12.28 17.34
C LEU A 437 -6.80 12.71 16.16
N LYS A 438 -6.57 14.02 16.05
CA LYS A 438 -5.43 14.55 15.30
C LYS A 438 -4.20 14.47 16.21
N MET A 439 -3.48 13.36 16.14
CA MET A 439 -2.35 13.07 17.02
C MET A 439 -1.06 13.70 16.45
N PRO A 440 -0.45 14.68 17.14
CA PRO A 440 0.84 15.22 16.71
C PRO A 440 1.98 14.24 17.04
N LYS A 441 3.15 14.45 16.41
CA LYS A 441 4.41 13.82 16.86
C LYS A 441 4.75 14.35 18.26
N GLY A 442 5.27 13.47 19.12
CA GLY A 442 5.61 13.78 20.50
C GLY A 442 4.53 13.36 21.50
N THR A 443 4.39 14.13 22.59
CA THR A 443 3.48 13.78 23.69
C THR A 443 2.15 14.50 23.56
N MET A 444 1.04 13.75 23.64
CA MET A 444 -0.32 14.25 23.75
C MET A 444 -0.99 13.65 24.99
N LYS A 445 -1.61 14.49 25.82
CA LYS A 445 -2.39 14.05 26.98
C LYS A 445 -3.86 14.39 26.79
N ILE A 446 -4.73 13.43 27.08
CA ILE A 446 -6.19 13.58 27.02
C ILE A 446 -6.73 13.32 28.42
N ALA A 447 -7.43 14.31 28.98
CA ALA A 447 -8.11 14.20 30.26
C ALA A 447 -9.62 14.04 30.03
N PHE A 448 -10.29 13.39 30.99
CA PHE A 448 -11.72 13.11 30.93
C PHE A 448 -12.44 13.67 32.16
N GLN A 449 -13.55 14.38 31.92
CA GLN A 449 -14.44 14.92 32.93
C GLN A 449 -15.42 13.86 33.42
N GLY A 450 -15.67 13.86 34.73
CA GLY A 450 -16.47 12.85 35.41
C GLY A 450 -17.97 12.96 35.25
#